data_AF-A0A7X5BN26-F1
#
_entry.id   AF-A0A7X5BN26-F1
#
_cell.length_a   1.000
_cell.length_b   1.000
_cell.length_c   1.000
_cell.angle_alpha   90.00
_cell.angle_beta   90.00
_cell.angle_gamma   90.00
#
_symmetry.space_group_name_H-M   'P 1'
#
loop_
_entity.id
_entity.type
_entity.pdbx_description
1 polymer ?
#
loop_
_entity_poly.entity_id
_entity_poly.type
_entity_poly.pdbx_seq_one_letter_code
_entity_poly.pdbx_strand_id
1 'polypeptide(L)'
;WVVQEAEITNEDLELAKKKIIGGYLLDRQTRSRQAFQLGFWEVMGFGYKMDQEYVKYIENVRLEDVLRVRESLKKAHQCVVVEP
;
A
#
# COMPACT_ATOMS: atom_id res chain seq x y z
N TRP A 1 13.99 -5.76 -14.09
CA TRP A 1 13.34 -6.89 -14.78
C TRP A 1 13.27 -8.17 -13.96
N VAL A 2 14.16 -8.42 -12.99
CA VAL A 2 14.18 -9.63 -12.13
C VAL A 2 12.93 -9.81 -11.23
N VAL A 3 12.20 -8.73 -10.90
CA VAL A 3 11.08 -8.78 -9.93
C VAL A 3 9.73 -9.18 -10.55
N GLN A 4 9.55 -9.09 -11.87
CA GLN A 4 8.24 -9.33 -12.49
C GLN A 4 7.80 -10.81 -12.51
N GLU A 5 8.77 -11.71 -12.46
CA GLU A 5 8.56 -13.17 -12.56
C GLU A 5 8.72 -13.88 -11.23
N ALA A 6 9.07 -13.15 -10.15
CA ALA A 6 9.14 -13.72 -8.83
C ALA A 6 7.77 -14.27 -8.41
N GLU A 7 7.77 -15.50 -7.89
CA GLU A 7 6.61 -16.08 -7.24
C GLU A 7 6.32 -15.27 -5.97
N ILE A 8 5.05 -14.89 -5.79
CA ILE A 8 4.58 -14.20 -4.59
C ILE A 8 3.76 -15.23 -3.83
N THR A 9 4.18 -15.57 -2.63
CA THR A 9 3.50 -16.57 -1.80
C THR A 9 2.53 -15.91 -0.81
N ASN A 10 1.76 -16.73 -0.09
CA ASN A 10 0.93 -16.25 1.00
C ASN A 10 1.78 -15.69 2.16
N GLU A 11 2.96 -16.26 2.40
CA GLU A 11 3.89 -15.78 3.43
C GLU A 11 4.37 -14.36 3.10
N ASP A 12 4.68 -14.08 1.83
CA ASP A 12 5.05 -12.74 1.37
C ASP A 12 3.91 -11.74 1.56
N LEU A 13 2.69 -12.15 1.23
CA LEU A 13 1.49 -11.33 1.41
C LEU A 13 1.29 -10.98 2.89
N GLU A 14 1.37 -11.97 3.78
CA GLU A 14 1.18 -11.76 5.20
C GLU A 14 2.30 -10.92 5.83
N LEU A 15 3.55 -11.10 5.38
CA LEU A 15 4.67 -10.24 5.78
C LEU A 15 4.44 -8.78 5.34
N ALA A 16 4.00 -8.57 4.09
CA ALA A 16 3.73 -7.24 3.56
C ALA A 16 2.58 -6.54 4.31
N LYS A 17 1.47 -7.24 4.56
CA LYS A 17 0.35 -6.72 5.36
C LYS A 17 0.81 -6.27 6.74
N LYS A 18 1.55 -7.12 7.47
CA LYS A 18 2.09 -6.79 8.79
C LYS A 18 2.99 -5.56 8.76
N LYS A 19 3.85 -5.44 7.74
CA LYS A 19 4.73 -4.29 7.58
C LYS A 19 3.94 -2.99 7.34
N ILE A 20 2.94 -3.02 6.46
CA ILE A 20 2.11 -1.85 6.13
C ILE A 20 1.28 -1.43 7.35
N ILE A 21 0.57 -2.37 7.97
CA ILE A 21 -0.26 -2.11 9.14
C ILE A 21 0.61 -1.61 10.30
N GLY A 22 1.74 -2.27 10.56
CA GLY A 22 2.68 -1.85 11.61
C GLY A 22 3.17 -0.42 11.42
N GLY A 23 3.61 -0.06 10.21
CA GLY A 23 4.02 1.30 9.89
C GLY A 23 2.88 2.32 10.07
N TYR A 24 1.67 1.97 9.63
CA TYR A 24 0.50 2.82 9.78
C TYR A 24 0.11 3.04 11.26
N LEU A 25 0.25 2.02 12.12
CA LEU A 25 0.00 2.16 13.56
C LEU A 25 1.09 2.97 14.26
N LEU A 26 2.36 2.81 13.88
CA LEU A 26 3.47 3.62 14.41
C LEU A 26 3.30 5.09 14.04
N ASP A 27 2.85 5.38 12.82
CA ASP A 27 2.56 6.73 12.33
C ASP A 27 1.54 7.46 13.23
N ARG A 28 0.63 6.73 13.88
CA ARG A 28 -0.33 7.32 14.84
C ARG A 28 0.31 7.83 16.13
N GLN A 29 1.58 7.55 16.39
CA GLN A 29 2.25 8.06 17.60
C GLN A 29 2.53 9.57 17.53
N THR A 30 2.56 10.15 16.33
CA THR A 30 2.88 11.59 16.16
C THR A 30 1.67 12.39 15.67
N ARG A 31 1.45 13.55 16.28
CA ARG A 31 0.33 14.44 15.92
C ARG A 31 0.42 14.96 14.49
N SER A 32 1.64 15.24 14.02
CA SER A 32 1.89 15.69 12.64
C SER A 32 1.43 14.65 11.62
N ARG A 33 1.75 13.37 11.87
CA ARG A 33 1.41 12.28 10.97
C ARG A 33 -0.08 11.94 11.01
N GLN A 34 -0.71 11.98 12.17
CA GLN A 34 -2.17 11.90 12.28
C GLN A 34 -2.87 13.01 11.48
N ALA A 35 -2.43 14.26 11.65
CA ALA A 35 -3.00 15.40 10.92
C ALA A 35 -2.83 15.25 9.40
N PHE A 36 -1.67 14.80 8.94
CA PHE A 36 -1.43 14.51 7.53
C PHE A 36 -2.39 13.45 6.99
N GLN A 37 -2.55 12.31 7.69
CA GLN A 37 -3.41 11.22 7.22
C GLN A 37 -4.88 11.62 7.16
N LEU A 38 -5.38 12.31 8.19
CA LEU A 38 -6.75 12.82 8.20
C LEU A 38 -6.99 13.80 7.05
N GLY A 39 -6.07 14.74 6.83
CA GLY A 39 -6.15 15.68 5.72
C GLY A 39 -6.08 14.98 4.36
N PHE A 40 -5.19 13.99 4.21
CA PHE A 40 -5.07 13.20 2.98
C PHE A 40 -6.38 12.48 2.63
N TRP A 41 -7.00 11.80 3.61
CA TRP A 41 -8.25 11.08 3.37
C TRP A 41 -9.42 11.99 3.01
N GLU A 42 -9.51 13.17 3.63
CA GLU A 42 -10.51 14.17 3.27
C GLU A 42 -10.30 14.72 1.86
N VAL A 43 -9.07 15.11 1.51
CA VAL A 43 -8.75 15.67 0.18
C VAL A 43 -8.97 14.66 -0.94
N MET A 44 -8.70 13.37 -0.68
CA MET A 44 -8.94 12.30 -1.63
C MET A 44 -10.42 11.87 -1.73
N GLY A 45 -11.32 12.44 -0.90
CA GLY A 45 -12.76 12.17 -0.92
C GLY A 45 -13.22 10.92 -0.18
N PHE A 46 -12.32 10.26 0.57
CA PHE A 46 -12.66 9.09 1.38
C PHE A 46 -13.24 9.47 2.76
N GLY A 47 -12.93 10.69 3.23
CA GLY A 47 -13.35 11.20 4.52
C GLY A 47 -12.55 10.64 5.70
N TYR A 48 -12.60 11.31 6.84
CA TYR A 48 -11.78 10.99 8.02
C TYR A 48 -11.98 9.55 8.55
N LYS A 49 -13.15 8.94 8.32
CA LYS A 49 -13.45 7.57 8.75
C LYS A 49 -12.51 6.55 8.12
N MET A 50 -11.98 6.84 6.94
CA MET A 50 -11.01 5.99 6.24
C MET A 50 -9.78 5.70 7.09
N ASP A 51 -9.41 6.61 7.99
CA ASP A 51 -8.33 6.40 8.93
C ASP A 51 -8.56 5.14 9.80
N GLN A 52 -9.81 4.88 10.23
CA GLN A 52 -10.16 3.69 11.02
C GLN A 52 -10.36 2.43 10.17
N GLU A 53 -10.76 2.59 8.92
CA GLU A 53 -11.09 1.47 8.03
C GLU A 53 -9.88 0.93 7.27
N TYR A 54 -8.83 1.77 7.06
CA TYR A 54 -7.68 1.43 6.24
C TYR A 54 -7.01 0.11 6.62
N VAL A 55 -6.83 -0.15 7.92
CA VAL A 55 -6.26 -1.42 8.41
C VAL A 55 -7.11 -2.62 7.96
N LYS A 56 -8.44 -2.51 8.07
CA LYS A 56 -9.36 -3.58 7.65
C LYS A 56 -9.29 -3.83 6.14
N TYR A 57 -9.14 -2.78 5.34
CA TYR A 57 -8.97 -2.94 3.89
C TYR A 57 -7.69 -3.69 3.56
N ILE A 58 -6.57 -3.39 4.24
CA ILE A 58 -5.30 -4.10 4.06
C ILE A 58 -5.39 -5.56 4.51
N GLU A 59 -6.03 -5.84 5.64
CA GLU A 59 -6.24 -7.21 6.14
C GLU A 59 -7.01 -8.09 5.14
N ASN A 60 -8.02 -7.51 4.48
CA ASN A 60 -8.88 -8.19 3.52
C ASN A 60 -8.27 -8.39 2.12
N VAL A 61 -7.06 -7.85 1.86
CA VAL A 61 -6.38 -8.09 0.58
C VAL A 61 -6.05 -9.57 0.43
N ARG A 62 -6.41 -10.17 -0.71
CA ARG A 62 -6.09 -11.57 -1.01
C ARG A 62 -4.94 -11.67 -2.01
N LEU A 63 -4.32 -12.84 -2.07
CA LEU A 63 -3.19 -13.09 -2.97
C LEU A 63 -3.59 -12.88 -4.43
N GLU A 64 -4.81 -13.26 -4.82
CA GLU A 64 -5.30 -13.09 -6.18
C GLU A 64 -5.43 -11.61 -6.57
N ASP A 65 -5.78 -10.74 -5.62
CA ASP A 65 -5.86 -9.30 -5.84
C ASP A 65 -4.47 -8.72 -6.16
N VAL A 66 -3.44 -9.18 -5.44
CA VAL A 66 -2.04 -8.79 -5.67
C VAL A 66 -1.53 -9.29 -7.02
N LEU A 67 -1.76 -10.57 -7.33
CA LEU A 67 -1.34 -11.15 -8.61
C LEU A 67 -2.03 -10.46 -9.79
N ARG A 68 -3.31 -10.11 -9.66
CA ARG A 68 -4.03 -9.33 -10.69
C ARG A 68 -3.40 -7.96 -10.92
N VAL A 69 -3.02 -7.25 -9.86
CA VAL A 69 -2.34 -5.94 -9.97
C VAL A 69 -0.94 -6.09 -10.57
N ARG A 70 -0.19 -7.14 -10.22
CA ARG A 70 1.11 -7.43 -10.86
C ARG A 70 1.00 -7.51 -12.37
N GLU A 71 -0.02 -8.22 -12.88
CA GLU A 71 -0.22 -8.35 -14.34
C GLU A 71 -0.65 -7.03 -15.01
N SER A 72 -1.36 -6.13 -14.30
CA SER A 72 -1.71 -4.82 -14.86
C SER A 72 -0.50 -3.88 -14.95
N LEU A 73 0.39 -3.92 -13.96
CA LEU A 73 1.62 -3.10 -13.92
C LEU A 73 2.63 -3.49 -15.01
N LYS A 74 2.65 -4.74 -15.47
CA LYS A 74 3.51 -5.16 -16.60
C LYS A 74 3.23 -4.37 -17.88
N LYS A 75 1.97 -3.98 -18.09
CA LYS A 75 1.52 -3.33 -19.33
C LYS A 75 1.90 -1.85 -19.43
N ALA A 76 2.14 -1.18 -18.30
CA ALA A 76 2.40 0.25 -18.25
C ALA A 76 3.69 0.52 -17.48
N HIS A 77 4.78 0.76 -18.22
CA HIS A 77 6.06 1.16 -17.62
C HIS A 77 6.58 2.42 -18.31
N GLN A 78 6.86 3.45 -17.50
CA GLN A 78 7.62 4.63 -17.91
C GLN A 78 8.93 4.59 -17.12
N CYS A 79 10.05 4.51 -17.84
CA CYS A 79 11.38 4.57 -17.25
C CYS A 79 11.98 5.93 -17.61
N VAL A 80 12.28 6.74 -16.61
CA VAL A 80 12.97 8.01 -16.77
C VAL A 80 14.36 7.83 -16.17
N VAL A 81 15.40 8.02 -17.00
CA VAL A 81 16.79 7.97 -16.57
C VAL A 81 17.26 9.42 -16.44
N VAL A 82 17.72 9.78 -15.25
CA VAL A 82 18.33 11.09 -14.99
C VAL A 82 19.83 10.90 -15.06
N GLU A 83 20.46 11.50 -16.06
CA GLU A 83 21.91 11.58 -16.18
C GLU A 83 22.39 12.89 -15.53
N PRO A 84 23.60 12.91 -14.93
CA PRO A 84 24.16 14.09 -14.27
C PRO A 84 24.25 15.33 -15.15
#